data_AF-A0A1X1CWT4-F1
#
_entry.id   AF-A0A1X1CWT4-F1
#
_cell.length_a   1.000
_cell.length_b   1.000
_cell.length_c   1.000
_cell.angle_alpha   90.00
_cell.angle_beta   90.00
_cell.angle_gamma   90.00
#
_symmetry.space_group_name_H-M   'P 1'
#
loop_
_entity.id
_entity.type
_entity.pdbx_description
1 polymer ?
#
loop_
_entity_poly.entity_id
_entity_poly.type
_entity_poly.pdbx_seq_one_letter_code
_entity_poly.pdbx_strand_id
1 'polypeptide(L)'
;MTKYQTEDNDIKIMQLRSLCMVAERGTVSNAAENLFRTQSAVTRSLRDLEQTLSTALFERHSSGMLLTDAGKCVLPRAQRALGELQQIPAMLARFKQRGSHRDEAEPIWLFNVRRLQIFLRLFHLHHTQSVANALGISQPAVSAALKVLEKGAGVNLFQRSPKGMMPSTAAQEMAPHISRALNEIRHIPEDLAAHVGDIHGTVQVGALPLCRSSLLPRAIAHLVTQHPSVKVVTNESAFSNLVTELRAGDVDLILGALRQNDSVPDLDNRVLFTEELVLLARPQHPLAGKPLLPVHFGHTQWILPRENSPGRQLLDRAFQRLGMAPPTPVVESGDLAIIRGLLLNSDMVAAVSSHQLAYELRAGILKPLSFALPDTHRAIGLTLRQGALHSPATLALIASIDAEARTDAS
;
A
#
# COMPACT_ATOMS: atom_id res chain seq x y z
N MET A 1 -21.12 -2.43 15.80
CA MET A 1 -20.52 -3.41 16.72
C MET A 1 -19.06 -3.57 16.38
N THR A 2 -18.22 -3.39 17.40
CA THR A 2 -16.84 -2.90 17.35
C THR A 2 -15.84 -4.02 16.99
N LYS A 3 -15.14 -3.90 15.85
CA LYS A 3 -14.02 -4.78 15.45
C LYS A 3 -12.69 -4.16 15.87
N TYR A 4 -12.33 -4.28 17.15
CA TYR A 4 -10.96 -4.12 17.66
C TYR A 4 -10.91 -4.83 19.03
N GLN A 5 -10.97 -6.16 19.00
CA GLN A 5 -10.48 -6.99 20.10
C GLN A 5 -9.38 -7.85 19.51
N THR A 6 -8.22 -7.23 19.33
CA THR A 6 -6.96 -7.97 19.34
C THR A 6 -6.51 -7.94 20.78
N GLU A 7 -6.41 -9.11 21.41
CA GLU A 7 -5.90 -9.25 22.76
C GLU A 7 -4.53 -8.57 22.89
N ASP A 8 -4.31 -7.95 24.04
CA ASP A 8 -3.23 -7.02 24.42
C ASP A 8 -1.84 -7.73 24.53
N ASN A 9 -1.48 -8.54 23.53
CA ASN A 9 -0.21 -9.27 23.43
C ASN A 9 0.70 -8.61 22.38
N ASP A 10 0.88 -7.29 22.51
CA ASP A 10 1.63 -6.48 21.55
C ASP A 10 3.15 -6.63 21.73
N ILE A 11 3.82 -7.03 20.64
CA ILE A 11 5.28 -7.03 20.51
C ILE A 11 5.82 -5.63 20.82
N LYS A 12 6.79 -5.54 21.75
CA LYS A 12 7.42 -4.26 22.12
C LYS A 12 8.68 -4.03 21.31
N ILE A 13 8.89 -2.81 20.83
CA ILE A 13 10.09 -2.43 20.06
C ILE A 13 11.38 -2.70 20.83
N MET A 14 11.38 -2.53 22.16
CA MET A 14 12.53 -2.87 23.00
C MET A 14 12.88 -4.37 22.99
N GLN A 15 11.88 -5.24 22.84
CA GLN A 15 12.10 -6.68 22.72
C GLN A 15 12.73 -7.02 21.38
N LEU A 16 12.25 -6.42 20.30
CA LEU A 16 12.86 -6.55 18.97
C LEU A 16 14.29 -6.03 18.94
N ARG A 17 14.56 -4.93 19.65
CA ARG A 17 15.93 -4.43 19.84
C ARG A 17 16.83 -5.45 20.57
N SER A 18 16.32 -6.08 21.63
CA SER A 18 17.06 -7.15 22.33
C SER A 18 17.34 -8.34 21.41
N LEU A 19 16.36 -8.75 20.59
CA LEU A 19 16.52 -9.80 19.57
C LEU A 19 17.64 -9.46 18.60
N CYS A 20 17.57 -8.30 17.95
CA CYS A 20 18.57 -7.87 16.97
C CYS A 20 19.98 -7.81 17.56
N MET A 21 20.12 -7.27 18.79
CA MET A 21 21.43 -7.13 19.42
C MET A 21 22.03 -8.48 19.84
N VAL A 22 21.22 -9.42 20.34
CA VAL A 22 21.73 -10.76 20.68
C VAL A 22 22.10 -11.54 19.41
N ALA A 23 21.31 -11.41 18.34
CA ALA A 23 21.63 -11.99 17.04
C ALA A 23 22.95 -11.44 16.47
N GLU A 24 23.22 -10.14 16.63
CA GLU A 24 24.45 -9.50 16.16
C GLU A 24 25.68 -9.83 17.02
N ARG A 25 25.54 -9.82 18.35
CA ARG A 25 26.67 -9.94 19.29
C ARG A 25 26.96 -11.38 19.74
N GLY A 26 26.09 -12.32 19.40
CA GLY A 26 26.22 -13.75 19.69
C GLY A 26 26.01 -14.15 21.15
N THR A 27 26.06 -13.22 22.12
CA THR A 27 25.82 -13.52 23.54
C THR A 27 24.92 -12.47 24.19
N VAL A 28 24.15 -12.91 25.21
CA VAL A 28 23.33 -12.00 26.02
C VAL A 28 24.19 -11.00 26.79
N SER A 29 25.38 -11.40 27.23
CA SER A 29 26.33 -10.55 27.94
C SER A 29 26.81 -9.38 27.08
N ASN A 30 27.32 -9.66 25.89
CA ASN A 30 27.79 -8.63 24.96
C ASN A 30 26.63 -7.72 24.52
N ALA A 31 25.45 -8.31 24.28
CA ALA A 31 24.27 -7.53 23.95
C ALA A 31 23.90 -6.58 25.10
N ALA A 32 23.86 -7.05 26.35
CA ALA A 32 23.53 -6.22 27.50
C ALA A 32 24.48 -5.02 27.67
N GLU A 33 25.78 -5.23 27.47
CA GLU A 33 26.79 -4.16 27.47
C GLU A 33 26.51 -3.12 26.38
N ASN A 34 26.26 -3.56 25.14
CA ASN A 34 25.97 -2.65 24.01
C ASN A 34 24.62 -1.92 24.17
N LEU A 35 23.64 -2.53 24.84
CA LEU A 35 22.35 -1.91 25.11
C LEU A 35 22.39 -0.99 26.34
N PHE A 36 23.50 -0.96 27.10
CA PHE A 36 23.63 -0.33 28.42
C PHE A 36 22.53 -0.82 29.39
N ARG A 37 22.34 -2.14 29.47
CA ARG A 37 21.34 -2.83 30.30
C ARG A 37 21.97 -3.97 31.09
N THR A 38 21.25 -4.47 32.10
CA THR A 38 21.65 -5.70 32.79
C THR A 38 21.35 -6.92 31.92
N GLN A 39 22.15 -7.98 32.06
CA GLN A 39 21.93 -9.26 31.37
C GLN A 39 20.55 -9.86 31.69
N SER A 40 20.10 -9.72 32.94
CA SER A 40 18.78 -10.16 33.39
C SER A 40 17.63 -9.42 32.68
N ALA A 41 17.80 -8.14 32.37
CA ALA A 41 16.81 -7.36 31.62
C ALA A 41 16.73 -7.81 30.16
N VAL A 42 17.88 -8.06 29.50
CA VAL A 42 17.90 -8.57 28.12
C VAL A 42 17.30 -9.97 28.04
N THR A 43 17.65 -10.85 28.97
CA THR A 43 17.10 -12.22 29.04
C THR A 43 15.58 -12.19 29.22
N ARG A 44 15.07 -11.33 30.12
CA ARG A 44 13.63 -11.18 30.32
C ARG A 44 12.95 -10.63 29.07
N SER A 45 13.53 -9.61 28.44
CA SER A 45 13.02 -9.02 27.19
C SER A 45 12.84 -10.06 26.09
N LEU A 46 13.84 -10.94 25.89
CA LEU A 46 13.75 -12.05 24.93
C LEU A 46 12.70 -13.08 25.32
N ARG A 47 12.66 -13.49 26.59
CA ARG A 47 11.68 -14.45 27.08
C ARG A 47 10.24 -13.95 26.90
N ASP A 48 9.99 -12.69 27.22
CA ASP A 48 8.66 -12.08 27.04
C ASP A 48 8.27 -12.06 25.56
N LEU A 49 9.23 -11.82 24.65
CA LEU A 49 9.00 -11.89 23.19
C LEU A 49 8.66 -13.31 22.73
N GLU A 50 9.45 -14.30 23.17
CA GLU A 50 9.23 -15.72 22.87
C GLU A 50 7.87 -16.20 23.40
N GLN A 51 7.44 -15.69 24.56
CA GLN A 51 6.11 -15.95 25.11
C GLN A 51 5.01 -15.31 24.26
N THR A 52 5.15 -14.04 23.88
CA THR A 52 4.20 -13.36 22.98
C THR A 52 4.08 -14.10 21.64
N LEU A 53 5.18 -14.59 21.10
CA LEU A 53 5.21 -15.32 19.82
C LEU A 53 4.96 -16.82 19.96
N SER A 54 4.83 -17.34 21.18
CA SER A 54 4.66 -18.76 21.49
C SER A 54 5.72 -19.68 20.84
N THR A 55 6.94 -19.19 20.64
CA THR A 55 8.05 -19.96 20.04
C THR A 55 9.40 -19.47 20.56
N ALA A 56 10.37 -20.38 20.67
CA ALA A 56 11.76 -20.03 20.98
C ALA A 56 12.41 -19.37 19.76
N LEU A 57 13.08 -18.24 19.97
CA LEU A 57 13.81 -17.51 18.93
C LEU A 57 15.31 -17.82 18.95
N PHE A 58 15.81 -18.27 20.11
CA PHE A 58 17.20 -18.67 20.27
C PHE A 58 17.34 -20.05 20.92
N GLU A 59 18.44 -20.72 20.57
CA GLU A 59 18.96 -21.90 21.25
C GLU A 59 20.33 -21.60 21.87
N ARG A 60 20.59 -22.23 23.02
CA ARG A 60 21.86 -22.09 23.75
C ARG A 60 22.87 -23.09 23.21
N HIS A 61 24.06 -22.61 22.88
CA HIS A 61 25.22 -23.40 22.49
C HIS A 61 26.45 -23.03 23.33
N SER A 62 27.49 -23.87 23.27
CA SER A 62 28.76 -23.60 23.95
C SER A 62 29.42 -22.29 23.49
N SER A 63 29.15 -21.87 22.25
CA SER A 63 29.67 -20.64 21.65
C SER A 63 28.78 -19.40 21.83
N GLY A 64 27.60 -19.54 22.45
CA GLY A 64 26.67 -18.42 22.66
C GLY A 64 25.21 -18.75 22.36
N MET A 65 24.50 -17.78 21.79
CA MET A 65 23.09 -17.87 21.40
C MET A 65 23.01 -17.94 19.87
N LEU A 66 22.39 -19.00 19.34
CA LEU A 66 22.11 -19.14 17.91
C LEU A 66 20.61 -18.96 17.64
N LEU A 67 20.28 -18.38 16.48
CA LEU A 67 18.88 -18.24 16.07
C LEU A 67 18.29 -19.59 15.67
N THR A 68 17.10 -19.87 16.19
CA THR A 68 16.23 -20.92 15.65
C THR A 68 15.70 -20.50 14.26
N ASP A 69 15.01 -21.39 13.56
CA ASP A 69 14.37 -21.01 12.27
C ASP A 69 13.28 -19.95 12.46
N ALA A 70 12.54 -20.00 13.57
CA ALA A 70 11.65 -18.93 13.99
C ALA A 70 12.43 -17.62 14.23
N GLY A 71 13.57 -17.66 14.92
CA GLY A 71 14.45 -16.50 15.10
C GLY A 71 14.90 -15.88 13.78
N LYS A 72 15.31 -16.71 12.80
CA LYS A 72 15.70 -16.27 11.46
C LYS A 72 14.53 -15.66 10.67
N CYS A 73 13.30 -16.12 10.92
CA CYS A 73 12.09 -15.58 10.32
C CYS A 73 11.72 -14.19 10.89
N VAL A 74 11.84 -14.00 12.20
CA VAL A 74 11.49 -12.72 12.87
C VAL A 74 12.54 -11.64 12.66
N LEU A 75 13.83 -12.00 12.59
CA LEU A 75 14.94 -11.05 12.58
C LEU A 75 14.85 -10.00 11.45
N PRO A 76 14.55 -10.34 10.18
CA PRO A 76 14.44 -9.35 9.10
C PRO A 76 13.38 -8.28 9.37
N ARG A 77 12.19 -8.65 9.86
CA ARG A 77 11.13 -7.71 10.24
C ARG A 77 11.58 -6.80 11.38
N ALA A 78 12.20 -7.38 12.40
CA ALA A 78 12.71 -6.64 13.56
C ALA A 78 13.77 -5.59 13.15
N GLN A 79 14.72 -5.99 12.31
CA GLN A 79 15.77 -5.10 11.79
C GLN A 79 15.18 -3.97 10.94
N ARG A 80 14.22 -4.27 10.07
CA ARG A 80 13.54 -3.28 9.23
C ARG A 80 12.72 -2.29 10.04
N ALA A 81 11.96 -2.77 11.02
CA ALA A 81 11.21 -1.92 11.94
C ALA A 81 12.12 -0.94 12.68
N LEU A 82 13.25 -1.41 13.22
CA LEU A 82 14.23 -0.56 13.90
C LEU A 82 14.91 0.41 12.93
N GLY A 83 15.29 -0.07 11.74
CA GLY A 83 15.90 0.74 10.70
C GLY A 83 15.02 1.92 10.30
N GLU A 84 13.71 1.70 10.10
CA GLU A 84 12.76 2.78 9.80
C GLU A 84 12.71 3.84 10.90
N LEU A 85 12.70 3.43 12.18
CA LEU A 85 12.71 4.36 13.31
C LEU A 85 14.05 5.09 13.46
N GLN A 86 15.16 4.45 13.14
CA GLN A 86 16.51 5.03 13.20
C GLN A 86 16.75 6.12 12.15
N GLN A 87 16.00 6.13 11.04
CA GLN A 87 16.09 7.20 10.04
C GLN A 87 15.50 8.54 10.51
N ILE A 88 14.53 8.49 11.43
CA ILE A 88 13.73 9.65 11.84
C ILE A 88 14.60 10.78 12.45
N PRO A 89 15.52 10.54 13.39
CA PRO A 89 16.34 11.61 13.97
C PRO A 89 17.19 12.38 12.95
N ALA A 90 17.82 11.67 12.01
CA ALA A 90 18.65 12.27 10.97
C ALA A 90 17.80 13.11 10.01
N MET A 91 16.64 12.59 9.61
CA MET A 91 15.65 13.34 8.83
C MET A 91 15.22 14.62 9.54
N LEU A 92 14.88 14.53 10.83
CA LEU A 92 14.38 15.66 11.61
C LEU A 92 15.45 16.71 11.96
N ALA A 93 16.73 16.40 11.83
CA ALA A 93 17.82 17.32 12.14
C ALA A 93 17.72 18.64 11.36
N ARG A 94 17.19 18.60 10.12
CA ARG A 94 16.98 19.78 9.27
C ARG A 94 15.97 20.80 9.84
N PHE A 95 15.07 20.36 10.72
CA PHE A 95 14.04 21.21 11.31
C PHE A 95 14.45 21.78 12.67
N LYS A 96 15.58 21.33 13.23
CA LYS A 96 16.09 21.83 14.51
C LYS A 96 16.80 23.17 14.28
N GLN A 97 16.58 24.16 15.15
CA GLN A 97 17.37 25.38 15.14
C GLN A 97 18.84 25.08 15.53
N ARG A 98 19.79 25.78 14.90
CA ARG A 98 21.25 25.64 15.14
C ARG A 98 21.53 25.71 16.64
N GLY A 99 22.08 24.62 17.21
CA GLY A 99 22.49 24.57 18.63
C GLY A 99 22.25 23.25 19.36
N SER A 100 21.58 22.27 18.75
CA SER A 100 21.27 20.97 19.38
C SER A 100 21.78 19.78 18.54
N HIS A 101 23.08 19.77 18.22
CA HIS A 101 23.75 18.54 17.83
C HIS A 101 24.11 17.78 19.12
N ARG A 102 23.18 16.95 19.60
CA ARG A 102 23.57 15.80 20.41
C ARG A 102 23.70 14.62 19.46
N ASP A 103 24.93 14.10 19.38
CA ASP A 103 25.31 12.92 18.63
C ASP A 103 24.38 11.73 18.89
N GLU A 104 24.10 10.99 17.81
CA GLU A 104 24.05 9.52 17.66
C GLU A 104 23.45 8.64 18.78
N ALA A 105 22.67 9.19 19.70
CA ALA A 105 21.93 8.38 20.66
C ALA A 105 20.71 7.76 19.96
N GLU A 106 20.52 6.46 20.14
CA GLU A 106 19.33 5.77 19.63
C GLU A 106 18.04 6.47 20.06
N PRO A 107 17.02 6.53 19.18
CA PRO A 107 15.78 7.25 19.46
C PRO A 107 14.84 6.44 20.36
N ILE A 108 15.23 6.21 21.61
CA ILE A 108 14.43 5.46 22.61
C ILE A 108 13.02 6.08 22.80
N TRP A 109 12.88 7.38 22.53
CA TRP A 109 11.60 8.08 22.53
C TRP A 109 10.59 7.56 21.47
N LEU A 110 11.04 6.81 20.46
CA LEU A 110 10.23 6.11 19.47
C LEU A 110 9.86 4.67 19.89
N PHE A 111 10.52 4.08 20.89
CA PHE A 111 10.39 2.65 21.22
C PHE A 111 9.16 2.34 22.09
N ASN A 112 8.00 2.83 21.65
CA ASN A 112 6.70 2.53 22.25
C ASN A 112 5.63 2.47 21.16
N VAL A 113 5.17 1.26 20.84
CA VAL A 113 4.17 1.00 19.78
C VAL A 113 2.91 1.85 19.97
N ARG A 114 2.35 1.88 21.18
CA ARG A 114 1.11 2.65 21.47
C ARG A 114 1.28 4.15 21.24
N ARG A 115 2.45 4.71 21.57
CA ARG A 115 2.77 6.12 21.31
C ARG A 115 2.83 6.42 19.80
N LEU A 116 3.43 5.52 19.03
CA LEU A 116 3.50 5.62 17.57
C LEU A 116 2.11 5.49 16.93
N GLN A 117 1.27 4.59 17.43
CA GLN A 117 -0.13 4.45 17.01
C GLN A 117 -0.94 5.73 17.31
N ILE A 118 -0.75 6.35 18.49
CA ILE A 118 -1.39 7.64 18.83
C ILE A 118 -0.97 8.73 17.83
N PHE A 119 0.32 8.80 17.48
CA PHE A 119 0.82 9.75 16.50
C PHE A 119 0.14 9.57 15.14
N LEU A 120 0.14 8.35 14.58
CA LEU A 120 -0.47 8.10 13.27
C LEU A 120 -1.98 8.35 13.30
N ARG A 121 -2.67 7.95 14.38
CA ARG A 121 -4.11 8.19 14.49
C ARG A 121 -4.44 9.68 14.53
N LEU A 122 -3.63 10.49 15.23
CA LEU A 122 -3.79 11.94 15.22
C LEU A 122 -3.43 12.55 13.85
N PHE A 123 -2.41 12.01 13.19
CA PHE A 123 -2.02 12.41 11.84
C PHE A 123 -3.18 12.30 10.85
N HIS A 124 -4.02 11.27 10.95
CA HIS A 124 -5.18 11.09 10.07
C HIS A 124 -6.47 11.75 10.56
N LEU A 125 -6.73 11.77 11.87
CA LEU A 125 -8.01 12.27 12.41
C LEU A 125 -8.02 13.77 12.73
N HIS A 126 -6.85 14.39 12.91
CA HIS A 126 -6.68 15.79 13.28
C HIS A 126 -7.37 16.24 14.59
N HIS A 127 -7.96 15.34 15.38
CA HIS A 127 -8.68 15.67 16.62
C HIS A 127 -8.28 14.74 17.77
N THR A 128 -7.76 15.32 18.86
CA THR A 128 -7.27 14.54 20.02
C THR A 128 -8.36 13.74 20.72
N GLN A 129 -9.59 14.28 20.81
CA GLN A 129 -10.70 13.57 21.42
C GLN A 129 -11.12 12.35 20.60
N SER A 130 -11.14 12.49 19.27
CA SER A 130 -11.46 11.37 18.37
C SER A 130 -10.40 10.26 18.47
N VAL A 131 -9.13 10.62 18.63
CA VAL A 131 -8.04 9.65 18.89
C VAL A 131 -8.22 8.96 20.24
N ALA A 132 -8.50 9.72 21.30
CA ALA A 132 -8.74 9.21 22.64
C ALA A 132 -9.88 8.18 22.66
N ASN A 133 -11.01 8.53 22.04
CA ASN A 133 -12.17 7.65 21.90
C ASN A 133 -11.83 6.39 21.07
N ALA A 134 -11.12 6.55 19.95
CA ALA A 134 -10.78 5.44 19.06
C ALA A 134 -9.82 4.42 19.71
N LEU A 135 -8.95 4.87 20.62
CA LEU A 135 -7.96 4.02 21.30
C LEU A 135 -8.35 3.65 22.74
N GLY A 136 -9.54 4.04 23.20
CA GLY A 136 -10.01 3.77 24.56
C GLY A 136 -9.12 4.37 25.65
N ILE A 137 -8.53 5.55 25.41
CA ILE A 137 -7.66 6.25 26.36
C ILE A 137 -8.18 7.64 26.67
N SER A 138 -7.62 8.28 27.71
CA SER A 138 -7.96 9.66 28.03
C SER A 138 -7.28 10.66 27.09
N GLN A 139 -7.90 11.82 26.84
CA GLN A 139 -7.28 12.90 26.07
C GLN A 139 -5.94 13.37 26.68
N PRO A 140 -5.77 13.49 28.02
CA PRO A 140 -4.46 13.75 28.62
C PRO A 140 -3.39 12.70 28.27
N ALA A 141 -3.76 11.42 28.12
CA ALA A 141 -2.82 10.38 27.69
C ALA A 141 -2.33 10.60 26.25
N VAL A 142 -3.22 11.04 25.34
CA VAL A 142 -2.84 11.46 23.98
C VAL A 142 -1.84 12.62 24.04
N SER A 143 -2.14 13.67 24.80
CA SER A 143 -1.25 14.82 24.94
C SER A 143 0.10 14.47 25.57
N ALA A 144 0.13 13.58 26.56
CA ALA A 144 1.37 13.12 27.19
C ALA A 144 2.23 12.32 26.21
N ALA A 145 1.63 11.43 25.42
CA ALA A 145 2.31 10.66 24.37
C ALA A 145 2.97 11.58 23.34
N LEU A 146 2.24 12.59 22.85
CA LEU A 146 2.76 13.59 21.91
C LEU A 146 3.91 14.40 22.51
N LYS A 147 3.77 14.86 23.77
CA LYS A 147 4.82 15.64 24.44
C LYS A 147 6.14 14.88 24.53
N VAL A 148 6.10 13.56 24.70
CA VAL A 148 7.32 12.73 24.68
C VAL A 148 7.92 12.65 23.27
N LEU A 149 7.09 12.48 22.24
CA LEU A 149 7.57 12.49 20.85
C LEU A 149 8.17 13.83 20.47
N GLU A 150 7.51 14.95 20.77
CA GLU A 150 7.99 16.30 20.45
C GLU A 150 9.27 16.64 21.21
N LYS A 151 9.37 16.25 22.49
CA LYS A 151 10.60 16.41 23.26
C LYS A 151 11.76 15.60 22.67
N GLY A 152 11.50 14.37 22.23
CA GLY A 152 12.51 13.51 21.59
C GLY A 152 12.92 13.99 20.19
N ALA A 153 11.93 14.45 19.41
CA ALA A 153 12.11 15.03 18.09
C ALA A 153 12.83 16.40 18.15
N GLY A 154 12.66 17.15 19.23
CA GLY A 154 13.18 18.51 19.39
C GLY A 154 12.41 19.57 18.57
N VAL A 155 11.25 19.21 18.02
CA VAL A 155 10.38 20.06 17.20
C VAL A 155 8.91 19.76 17.50
N ASN A 156 8.04 20.75 17.26
CA ASN A 156 6.60 20.53 17.35
C ASN A 156 6.12 19.69 16.16
N LEU A 157 5.48 18.57 16.46
CA LEU A 157 4.98 17.63 15.46
C LEU A 157 3.55 18.00 15.05
N PHE A 158 2.79 18.62 15.93
CA PHE A 158 1.44 19.08 15.62
C PHE A 158 1.23 20.53 16.03
N GLN A 159 0.33 21.22 15.32
CA GLN A 159 -0.03 22.60 15.58
C GLN A 159 -1.55 22.74 15.69
N ARG A 160 -2.00 23.55 16.64
CA ARG A 160 -3.43 23.87 16.78
C ARG A 160 -3.86 24.79 15.64
N SER A 161 -4.98 24.46 15.02
CA SER A 161 -5.64 25.26 14.01
C SER A 161 -7.17 25.22 14.20
N PRO A 162 -7.94 26.08 13.51
CA PRO A 162 -9.40 25.97 13.49
C PRO A 162 -9.92 24.62 12.96
N LYS A 163 -9.12 23.92 12.14
CA LYS A 163 -9.42 22.59 11.60
C LYS A 163 -9.01 21.44 12.54
N GLY A 164 -8.50 21.75 13.73
CA GLY A 164 -7.98 20.78 14.70
C GLY A 164 -6.46 20.80 14.82
N MET A 165 -5.89 19.69 15.30
CA MET A 165 -4.45 19.44 15.42
C MET A 165 -3.88 19.01 14.08
N MET A 166 -3.25 19.94 13.37
CA MET A 166 -2.67 19.69 12.06
C MET A 166 -1.22 19.21 12.19
N PRO A 167 -0.80 18.22 11.39
CA PRO A 167 0.60 17.80 11.36
C PRO A 167 1.48 18.90 10.78
N SER A 168 2.66 19.11 11.38
CA SER A 168 3.73 19.94 10.81
C SER A 168 4.44 19.22 9.66
N THR A 169 5.29 19.92 8.90
CA THR A 169 6.14 19.29 7.88
C THR A 169 7.00 18.17 8.47
N ALA A 170 7.53 18.36 9.69
CA ALA A 170 8.27 17.32 10.40
C ALA A 170 7.41 16.08 10.67
N ALA A 171 6.15 16.25 11.06
CA ALA A 171 5.24 15.10 11.22
C ALA A 171 4.87 14.44 9.89
N GLN A 172 4.72 15.20 8.80
CA GLN A 172 4.48 14.67 7.46
C GLN A 172 5.64 13.80 6.97
N GLU A 173 6.89 14.22 7.19
CA GLU A 173 8.07 13.43 6.83
C GLU A 173 8.25 12.21 7.75
N MET A 174 7.90 12.34 9.03
CA MET A 174 8.03 11.28 10.03
C MET A 174 6.98 10.16 9.89
N ALA A 175 5.75 10.49 9.49
CA ALA A 175 4.63 9.54 9.48
C ALA A 175 4.88 8.27 8.63
N PRO A 176 5.43 8.34 7.39
CA PRO A 176 5.71 7.15 6.59
C PRO A 176 6.69 6.18 7.27
N HIS A 177 7.73 6.69 7.95
CA HIS A 177 8.68 5.84 8.68
C HIS A 177 8.02 5.13 9.87
N ILE A 178 7.16 5.84 10.61
CA ILE A 178 6.42 5.22 11.70
C ILE A 178 5.45 4.15 11.17
N SER A 179 4.70 4.45 10.10
CA SER A 179 3.75 3.50 9.54
C SER A 179 4.47 2.23 9.08
N ARG A 180 5.55 2.37 8.30
CA ARG A 180 6.38 1.23 7.88
C ARG A 180 6.90 0.43 9.07
N ALA A 181 7.45 1.07 10.10
CA ALA A 181 7.94 0.38 11.28
C ALA A 181 6.84 -0.45 11.97
N LEU A 182 5.65 0.11 12.14
CA LEU A 182 4.52 -0.59 12.76
C LEU A 182 4.00 -1.73 11.87
N ASN A 183 4.00 -1.55 10.55
CA ASN A 183 3.63 -2.60 9.60
C ASN A 183 4.62 -3.77 9.65
N GLU A 184 5.93 -3.51 9.71
CA GLU A 184 6.94 -4.58 9.87
C GLU A 184 6.72 -5.37 11.18
N ILE A 185 6.35 -4.71 12.28
CA ILE A 185 6.03 -5.39 13.55
C ILE A 185 4.75 -6.21 13.42
N ARG A 186 3.71 -5.67 12.77
CA ARG A 186 2.42 -6.34 12.55
C ARG A 186 2.58 -7.65 11.77
N HIS A 187 3.51 -7.71 10.81
CA HIS A 187 3.73 -8.89 9.98
C HIS A 187 4.55 -10.01 10.66
N ILE A 188 5.16 -9.77 11.81
CA ILE A 188 5.99 -10.79 12.50
C ILE A 188 5.21 -12.08 12.79
N PRO A 189 4.00 -12.06 13.38
CA PRO A 189 3.24 -13.28 13.63
C PRO A 189 2.81 -13.99 12.33
N GLU A 190 2.51 -13.22 11.28
CA GLU A 190 2.10 -13.75 9.97
C GLU A 190 3.25 -14.50 9.29
N ASP A 191 4.47 -13.94 9.33
CA ASP A 191 5.66 -14.58 8.78
C ASP A 191 5.98 -15.91 9.51
N LEU A 192 5.81 -15.94 10.84
CA LEU A 192 6.01 -17.16 11.64
C LEU A 192 4.98 -18.25 11.34
N ALA A 193 3.71 -17.88 11.20
CA ALA A 193 2.67 -18.84 10.88
C ALA A 193 2.87 -19.46 9.49
N ALA A 194 3.28 -18.65 8.51
CA ALA A 194 3.58 -19.14 7.17
C ALA A 194 4.76 -20.12 7.16
N HIS A 195 5.73 -19.97 8.08
CA HIS A 195 6.84 -20.90 8.21
C HIS A 195 6.40 -22.34 8.56
N VAL A 196 5.26 -22.50 9.24
CA VAL A 196 4.64 -23.80 9.54
C VAL A 196 3.51 -24.16 8.55
N GLY A 197 3.40 -23.43 7.43
CA GLY A 197 2.47 -23.71 6.34
C GLY A 197 1.10 -23.02 6.45
N ASP A 198 0.88 -22.18 7.46
CA ASP A 198 -0.38 -21.44 7.62
C ASP A 198 -0.24 -20.00 7.11
N ILE A 199 -0.72 -19.75 5.89
CA ILE A 199 -0.76 -18.41 5.31
C ILE A 199 -2.07 -17.73 5.72
N HIS A 200 -1.95 -16.74 6.60
CA HIS A 200 -3.03 -15.86 7.02
C HIS A 200 -2.56 -14.40 7.06
N GLY A 201 -3.49 -13.48 7.34
CA GLY A 201 -3.18 -12.06 7.51
C GLY A 201 -4.04 -11.18 6.63
N THR A 202 -3.64 -9.91 6.50
CA THR A 202 -4.34 -8.94 5.63
C THR A 202 -3.42 -8.43 4.53
N VAL A 203 -3.93 -8.42 3.29
CA VAL A 203 -3.28 -7.78 2.14
C VAL A 203 -4.06 -6.54 1.75
N GLN A 204 -3.37 -5.40 1.67
CA GLN A 204 -3.90 -4.11 1.23
C GLN A 204 -3.51 -3.87 -0.23
N VAL A 205 -4.48 -3.90 -1.15
CA VAL A 205 -4.24 -3.73 -2.58
C VAL A 205 -4.86 -2.45 -3.11
N GLY A 206 -4.02 -1.57 -3.66
CA GLY A 206 -4.48 -0.46 -4.48
C GLY A 206 -4.93 -0.96 -5.85
N ALA A 207 -6.19 -0.79 -6.21
CA ALA A 207 -6.71 -1.28 -7.49
C ALA A 207 -7.03 -0.09 -8.40
N LEU A 208 -6.46 -0.02 -9.60
CA LEU A 208 -6.84 0.96 -10.63
C LEU A 208 -7.96 0.41 -11.55
N PRO A 209 -8.75 1.28 -12.22
CA PRO A 209 -10.03 0.91 -12.83
C PRO A 209 -10.06 -0.37 -13.69
N LEU A 210 -9.08 -0.58 -14.57
CA LEU A 210 -9.06 -1.74 -15.47
C LEU A 210 -9.00 -3.08 -14.71
N CYS A 211 -8.19 -3.16 -13.66
CA CYS A 211 -7.97 -4.42 -12.96
C CYS A 211 -9.12 -4.79 -12.01
N ARG A 212 -10.00 -3.83 -11.67
CA ARG A 212 -11.12 -4.01 -10.73
C ARG A 212 -12.23 -4.92 -11.27
N SER A 213 -12.38 -5.03 -12.60
CA SER A 213 -13.51 -5.75 -13.21
C SER A 213 -13.20 -7.19 -13.63
N SER A 214 -11.94 -7.58 -13.77
CA SER A 214 -11.56 -8.93 -14.22
C SER A 214 -10.42 -9.52 -13.40
N LEU A 215 -9.21 -8.98 -13.58
CA LEU A 215 -7.98 -9.61 -13.07
C LEU A 215 -7.96 -9.72 -11.54
N LEU A 216 -8.22 -8.62 -10.82
CA LEU A 216 -8.14 -8.64 -9.36
C LEU A 216 -9.22 -9.53 -8.72
N PRO A 217 -10.52 -9.44 -9.09
CA PRO A 217 -11.53 -10.35 -8.56
C PRO A 217 -11.20 -11.83 -8.74
N ARG A 218 -10.67 -12.22 -9.92
CA ARG A 218 -10.26 -13.60 -10.18
C ARG A 218 -9.07 -14.02 -9.33
N ALA A 219 -8.06 -13.17 -9.22
CA ALA A 219 -6.90 -13.43 -8.38
C ALA A 219 -7.29 -13.57 -6.90
N ILE A 220 -8.22 -12.74 -6.40
CA ILE A 220 -8.76 -12.85 -5.04
C ILE A 220 -9.54 -14.16 -4.86
N ALA A 221 -10.39 -14.55 -5.82
CA ALA A 221 -11.15 -15.79 -5.75
C ALA A 221 -10.23 -17.02 -5.72
N HIS A 222 -9.17 -17.02 -6.55
CA HIS A 222 -8.15 -18.05 -6.55
C HIS A 222 -7.40 -18.09 -5.21
N LEU A 223 -6.94 -16.94 -4.71
CA LEU A 223 -6.23 -16.80 -3.44
C LEU A 223 -7.04 -17.35 -2.26
N VAL A 224 -8.29 -16.91 -2.10
CA VAL A 224 -9.13 -17.28 -0.95
C VAL A 224 -9.52 -18.75 -0.97
N THR A 225 -9.54 -19.38 -2.16
CA THR A 225 -9.73 -20.83 -2.28
C THR A 225 -8.53 -21.60 -1.71
N GLN A 226 -7.31 -21.10 -1.91
CA GLN A 226 -6.08 -21.73 -1.41
C GLN A 226 -5.77 -21.35 0.05
N HIS A 227 -6.09 -20.12 0.43
CA HIS A 227 -5.77 -19.53 1.73
C HIS A 227 -6.99 -18.82 2.34
N PRO A 228 -7.97 -19.56 2.90
CA PRO A 228 -9.22 -18.99 3.42
C PRO A 228 -9.05 -18.00 4.58
N SER A 229 -7.92 -18.07 5.29
CA SER A 229 -7.57 -17.18 6.40
C SER A 229 -6.99 -15.84 5.96
N VAL A 230 -6.75 -15.63 4.66
CA VAL A 230 -6.27 -14.36 4.12
C VAL A 230 -7.44 -13.40 3.88
N LYS A 231 -7.32 -12.21 4.44
CA LYS A 231 -8.21 -11.08 4.18
C LYS A 231 -7.61 -10.17 3.12
N VAL A 232 -8.35 -9.88 2.06
CA VAL A 232 -7.97 -8.86 1.08
C VAL A 232 -8.79 -7.60 1.32
N VAL A 233 -8.11 -6.45 1.37
CA VAL A 233 -8.74 -5.12 1.45
C VAL A 233 -8.30 -4.33 0.23
N THR A 234 -9.27 -3.79 -0.50
CA THR A 234 -9.03 -3.03 -1.72
C THR A 234 -9.12 -1.53 -1.44
N ASN A 235 -8.28 -0.74 -2.13
CA ASN A 235 -8.35 0.73 -2.15
C ASN A 235 -8.46 1.22 -3.60
N GLU A 236 -9.56 1.90 -3.91
CA GLU A 236 -9.90 2.41 -5.24
C GLU A 236 -9.55 3.89 -5.46
N SER A 237 -8.70 4.46 -4.61
CA SER A 237 -8.25 5.86 -4.70
C SER A 237 -7.48 6.17 -6.00
N ALA A 238 -7.27 7.47 -6.24
CA ALA A 238 -6.43 7.93 -7.34
C ALA A 238 -4.98 7.44 -7.18
N PHE A 239 -4.28 7.23 -8.31
CA PHE A 239 -2.91 6.70 -8.33
C PHE A 239 -1.94 7.46 -7.42
N SER A 240 -2.01 8.79 -7.37
CA SER A 240 -1.16 9.63 -6.50
C SER A 240 -1.33 9.31 -5.01
N ASN A 241 -2.57 9.04 -4.59
CA ASN A 241 -2.87 8.68 -3.20
C ASN A 241 -2.36 7.27 -2.91
N LEU A 242 -2.62 6.32 -3.82
CA LEU A 242 -2.13 4.96 -3.68
C LEU A 242 -0.59 4.90 -3.62
N VAL A 243 0.12 5.72 -4.38
CA VAL A 243 1.60 5.83 -4.30
C VAL A 243 2.03 6.36 -2.93
N THR A 244 1.32 7.34 -2.39
CA THR A 244 1.60 7.89 -1.05
C THR A 244 1.41 6.82 0.03
N GLU A 245 0.32 6.06 -0.05
CA GLU A 245 0.01 4.96 0.87
C GLU A 245 0.98 3.78 0.70
N LEU A 246 1.37 3.44 -0.53
CA LEU A 246 2.37 2.40 -0.82
C LEU A 246 3.73 2.75 -0.21
N ARG A 247 4.13 4.02 -0.27
CA ARG A 247 5.35 4.53 0.39
C ARG A 247 5.27 4.46 1.91
N ALA A 248 4.09 4.71 2.48
CA ALA A 248 3.85 4.56 3.91
C ALA A 248 3.75 3.08 4.35
N GLY A 249 3.57 2.15 3.41
CA GLY A 249 3.29 0.74 3.68
C GLY A 249 1.84 0.48 4.09
N ASP A 250 0.95 1.46 3.91
CA ASP A 250 -0.49 1.31 4.16
C ASP A 250 -1.18 0.51 3.04
N VAL A 251 -0.55 0.49 1.86
CA VAL A 251 -0.87 -0.37 0.72
C VAL A 251 0.35 -1.25 0.42
N ASP A 252 0.15 -2.54 0.19
CA ASP A 252 1.22 -3.50 -0.07
C ASP A 252 1.66 -3.52 -1.54
N LEU A 253 0.69 -3.33 -2.44
CA LEU A 253 0.90 -3.28 -3.89
C LEU A 253 -0.20 -2.49 -4.58
N ILE A 254 0.12 -1.90 -5.74
CA ILE A 254 -0.87 -1.32 -6.65
C ILE A 254 -0.95 -2.19 -7.88
N LEU A 255 -2.16 -2.64 -8.22
CA LEU A 255 -2.45 -3.36 -9.44
C LEU A 255 -3.20 -2.43 -10.40
N GLY A 256 -2.61 -2.20 -11.57
CA GLY A 256 -3.19 -1.24 -12.48
C GLY A 256 -2.30 -0.81 -13.62
N ALA A 257 -2.81 0.17 -14.33
CA ALA A 257 -2.12 0.74 -15.45
C ALA A 257 -0.88 1.51 -15.00
N LEU A 258 0.29 1.12 -15.52
CA LEU A 258 1.59 1.64 -15.13
C LEU A 258 1.80 3.06 -15.68
N ARG A 259 2.74 3.77 -15.06
CA ARG A 259 3.14 5.13 -15.42
C ARG A 259 4.60 5.09 -15.89
N GLN A 260 4.81 5.06 -17.20
CA GLN A 260 6.13 4.92 -17.80
C GLN A 260 6.98 6.20 -17.66
N ASN A 261 6.35 7.38 -17.56
CA ASN A 261 7.04 8.68 -17.51
C ASN A 261 7.40 9.15 -16.10
N ASP A 262 6.95 8.42 -15.07
CA ASP A 262 7.28 8.70 -13.68
C ASP A 262 8.30 7.65 -13.24
N SER A 263 9.57 7.79 -13.67
CA SER A 263 10.68 7.05 -13.05
C SER A 263 10.81 7.51 -11.61
N VAL A 264 9.96 6.98 -10.76
CA VAL A 264 9.97 7.25 -9.34
C VAL A 264 10.97 6.25 -8.73
N PRO A 265 12.14 6.70 -8.26
CA PRO A 265 13.24 5.81 -7.92
C PRO A 265 12.93 4.86 -6.75
N ASP A 266 11.90 5.11 -5.95
CA ASP A 266 11.51 4.29 -4.81
C ASP A 266 10.40 3.26 -5.10
N LEU A 267 10.01 3.10 -6.37
CA LEU A 267 8.97 2.18 -6.82
C LEU A 267 9.48 1.22 -7.90
N ASP A 268 9.17 -0.06 -7.75
CA ASP A 268 9.40 -1.08 -8.76
C ASP A 268 8.11 -1.31 -9.55
N ASN A 269 8.20 -1.27 -10.89
CA ASN A 269 7.07 -1.55 -11.77
C ASN A 269 7.32 -2.86 -12.53
N ARG A 270 6.35 -3.78 -12.47
CA ARG A 270 6.38 -5.05 -13.19
C ARG A 270 5.21 -5.13 -14.16
N VAL A 271 5.52 -5.19 -15.45
CA VAL A 271 4.51 -5.35 -16.51
C VAL A 271 3.92 -6.76 -16.46
N LEU A 272 2.60 -6.86 -16.56
CA LEU A 272 1.87 -8.11 -16.69
C LEU A 272 1.38 -8.31 -18.13
N PHE A 273 0.76 -7.29 -18.72
CA PHE A 273 0.27 -7.30 -20.10
C PHE A 273 0.09 -5.86 -20.61
N THR A 274 -0.28 -5.71 -21.87
CA THR A 274 -0.63 -4.42 -22.47
C THR A 274 -2.09 -4.37 -22.85
N GLU A 275 -2.73 -3.22 -22.62
CA GLU A 275 -4.09 -2.92 -23.08
C GLU A 275 -4.06 -1.80 -24.13
N GLU A 276 -5.20 -1.55 -24.78
CA GLU A 276 -5.41 -0.45 -25.71
C GLU A 276 -6.80 0.15 -25.52
N LEU A 277 -6.99 1.39 -25.99
CA LEU A 277 -8.31 2.00 -26.03
C LEU A 277 -9.07 1.54 -27.27
N VAL A 278 -10.35 1.24 -27.07
CA VAL A 278 -11.31 0.91 -28.12
C VAL A 278 -12.54 1.79 -28.01
N LEU A 279 -13.23 1.94 -29.14
CA LEU A 279 -14.54 2.58 -29.17
C LEU A 279 -15.63 1.51 -29.03
N LEU A 280 -16.50 1.67 -28.04
CA LEU A 280 -17.60 0.73 -27.77
C LEU A 280 -18.96 1.39 -27.98
N ALA A 281 -19.90 0.60 -28.49
CA ALA A 281 -21.30 0.96 -28.62
C ALA A 281 -22.21 -0.26 -28.41
N ARG A 282 -23.52 -0.03 -28.33
CA ARG A 282 -24.52 -1.12 -28.35
C ARG A 282 -24.53 -1.85 -29.71
N PRO A 283 -24.99 -3.11 -29.78
CA PRO A 283 -24.94 -3.91 -30.99
C PRO A 283 -25.71 -3.34 -32.18
N GLN A 284 -26.83 -2.63 -31.95
CA GLN A 284 -27.66 -2.01 -32.99
C GLN A 284 -27.37 -0.51 -33.18
N HIS A 285 -26.18 -0.06 -32.78
CA HIS A 285 -25.72 1.31 -33.01
C HIS A 285 -25.51 1.57 -34.52
N PRO A 286 -25.82 2.77 -35.06
CA PRO A 286 -25.68 3.07 -36.49
C PRO A 286 -24.27 2.87 -37.07
N LEU A 287 -23.24 3.04 -36.23
CA LEU A 287 -21.83 2.85 -36.62
C LEU A 287 -21.32 1.42 -36.46
N ALA A 288 -22.13 0.47 -35.98
CA ALA A 288 -21.70 -0.89 -35.75
C ALA A 288 -21.58 -1.72 -37.05
N GLY A 289 -20.62 -2.64 -37.10
CA GLY A 289 -20.55 -3.70 -38.10
C GLY A 289 -19.87 -3.35 -39.43
N LYS A 290 -19.33 -2.14 -39.60
CA LYS A 290 -18.55 -1.74 -40.78
C LYS A 290 -17.28 -0.97 -40.36
N PRO A 291 -16.18 -1.05 -41.13
CA PRO A 291 -15.02 -0.17 -40.97
C PRO A 291 -15.42 1.31 -40.99
N LEU A 292 -14.89 2.09 -40.06
CA LEU A 292 -15.22 3.51 -39.91
C LEU A 292 -14.09 4.41 -40.39
N LEU A 293 -14.47 5.58 -40.91
CA LEU A 293 -13.60 6.69 -41.26
C LEU A 293 -13.92 7.88 -40.35
N PRO A 294 -12.99 8.83 -40.17
CA PRO A 294 -13.19 10.05 -39.38
C PRO A 294 -14.53 10.78 -39.62
N VAL A 295 -14.96 10.85 -40.88
CA VAL A 295 -16.19 11.55 -41.30
C VAL A 295 -17.47 10.96 -40.68
N HIS A 296 -17.45 9.69 -40.27
CA HIS A 296 -18.63 9.02 -39.71
C HIS A 296 -18.97 9.49 -38.28
N PHE A 297 -18.07 10.20 -37.60
CA PHE A 297 -18.25 10.60 -36.20
C PHE A 297 -18.92 11.96 -35.98
N GLY A 298 -19.29 12.69 -37.04
CA GLY A 298 -19.69 14.10 -36.97
C GLY A 298 -20.83 14.44 -35.99
N HIS A 299 -21.77 13.51 -35.77
CA HIS A 299 -22.90 13.67 -34.83
C HIS A 299 -22.85 12.73 -33.63
N THR A 300 -21.70 12.09 -33.40
CA THR A 300 -21.57 11.10 -32.31
C THR A 300 -21.60 11.80 -30.95
N GLN A 301 -22.42 11.28 -30.05
CA GLN A 301 -22.39 11.68 -28.65
C GLN A 301 -21.38 10.82 -27.89
N TRP A 302 -20.43 11.45 -27.21
CA TRP A 302 -19.28 10.76 -26.63
C TRP A 302 -19.37 10.63 -25.12
N ILE A 303 -19.04 9.43 -24.63
CA ILE A 303 -18.70 9.16 -23.23
C ILE A 303 -17.18 9.01 -23.17
N LEU A 304 -16.49 9.96 -22.53
CA LEU A 304 -15.03 9.96 -22.48
C LEU A 304 -14.50 9.78 -21.06
N PRO A 305 -13.25 9.29 -20.90
CA PRO A 305 -12.56 9.34 -19.62
C PRO A 305 -12.48 10.79 -19.11
N ARG A 306 -12.52 10.94 -17.78
CA ARG A 306 -12.42 12.24 -17.10
C ARG A 306 -11.26 13.08 -17.65
N GLU A 307 -11.47 14.38 -17.74
CA GLU A 307 -10.42 15.35 -18.04
C GLU A 307 -9.16 15.10 -17.19
N ASN A 308 -7.98 15.24 -17.80
CA ASN A 308 -6.67 14.99 -17.20
C ASN A 308 -6.38 13.53 -16.81
N SER A 309 -7.31 12.59 -17.07
CA SER A 309 -7.01 11.18 -16.91
C SER A 309 -6.03 10.70 -18.00
N PRO A 310 -5.29 9.61 -17.74
CA PRO A 310 -4.33 9.08 -18.70
C PRO A 310 -5.01 8.54 -19.96
N GLY A 311 -6.17 7.90 -19.78
CA GLY A 311 -6.97 7.42 -20.92
C GLY A 311 -7.42 8.58 -21.79
N ARG A 312 -7.79 9.72 -21.19
CA ARG A 312 -8.12 10.94 -21.94
C ARG A 312 -6.92 11.45 -22.74
N GLN A 313 -5.74 11.54 -22.12
CA GLN A 313 -4.52 11.98 -22.81
C GLN A 313 -4.13 11.06 -23.97
N LEU A 314 -4.28 9.75 -23.82
CA LEU A 314 -4.02 8.78 -24.89
C LEU A 314 -5.03 8.95 -26.04
N LEU A 315 -6.32 9.08 -25.71
CA LEU A 315 -7.37 9.30 -26.69
C LEU A 315 -7.15 10.59 -27.49
N ASP A 316 -6.89 11.71 -26.80
CA ASP A 316 -6.72 13.01 -27.44
C ASP A 316 -5.51 12.97 -28.41
N ARG A 317 -4.41 12.33 -28.01
CA ARG A 317 -3.23 12.12 -28.88
C ARG A 317 -3.55 11.22 -30.07
N ALA A 318 -4.33 10.16 -29.88
CA ALA A 318 -4.74 9.27 -30.96
C ALA A 318 -5.55 10.02 -32.03
N PHE A 319 -6.53 10.83 -31.62
CA PHE A 319 -7.31 11.66 -32.53
C PHE A 319 -6.44 12.71 -33.24
N GLN A 320 -5.54 13.37 -32.52
CA GLN A 320 -4.60 14.32 -33.12
C GLN A 320 -3.71 13.67 -34.18
N ARG A 321 -3.19 12.46 -33.93
CA ARG A 321 -2.39 11.70 -34.91
C ARG A 321 -3.17 11.29 -36.15
N LEU A 322 -4.48 11.06 -36.00
CA LEU A 322 -5.40 10.81 -37.11
C LEU A 322 -5.78 12.09 -37.87
N GLY A 323 -5.22 13.26 -37.51
CA GLY A 323 -5.56 14.54 -38.13
C GLY A 323 -6.95 15.06 -37.74
N MET A 324 -7.52 14.55 -36.64
CA MET A 324 -8.84 14.90 -36.14
C MET A 324 -8.75 15.78 -34.90
N ALA A 325 -9.73 16.66 -34.72
CA ALA A 325 -9.95 17.27 -33.42
C ALA A 325 -10.40 16.19 -32.41
N PRO A 326 -9.90 16.20 -31.17
CA PRO A 326 -10.41 15.32 -30.11
C PRO A 326 -11.92 15.52 -29.93
N PRO A 327 -12.70 14.45 -29.69
CA PRO A 327 -14.14 14.56 -29.53
C PRO A 327 -14.50 15.33 -28.26
N THR A 328 -15.56 16.14 -28.33
CA THR A 328 -16.12 16.79 -27.14
C THR A 328 -17.06 15.80 -26.42
N PRO A 329 -16.84 15.51 -25.13
CA PRO A 329 -17.71 14.61 -24.38
C PRO A 329 -19.07 15.26 -24.11
N VAL A 330 -20.14 14.46 -24.21
CA VAL A 330 -21.44 14.77 -23.58
C VAL A 330 -21.44 14.26 -22.13
N VAL A 331 -20.70 13.18 -21.86
CA VAL A 331 -20.50 12.60 -20.53
C VAL A 331 -19.02 12.36 -20.30
N GLU A 332 -18.52 12.76 -19.13
CA GLU A 332 -17.16 12.46 -18.67
C GLU A 332 -17.21 11.52 -17.47
N SER A 333 -16.83 10.25 -17.66
CA SER A 333 -16.87 9.24 -16.60
C SER A 333 -15.83 8.15 -16.84
N GLY A 334 -15.23 7.68 -15.76
CA GLY A 334 -14.44 6.44 -15.75
C GLY A 334 -15.15 5.30 -15.01
N ASP A 335 -16.41 5.51 -14.62
CA ASP A 335 -17.20 4.52 -13.90
C ASP A 335 -17.89 3.57 -14.88
N LEU A 336 -17.55 2.28 -14.79
CA LEU A 336 -18.03 1.26 -15.73
C LEU A 336 -19.53 1.00 -15.60
N ALA A 337 -20.15 1.22 -14.44
CA ALA A 337 -21.59 1.05 -14.27
C ALA A 337 -22.35 2.16 -15.01
N ILE A 338 -21.87 3.40 -14.90
CA ILE A 338 -22.42 4.54 -15.66
C ILE A 338 -22.22 4.32 -17.17
N ILE A 339 -20.98 4.00 -17.59
CA ILE A 339 -20.66 3.78 -19.01
C ILE A 339 -21.53 2.67 -19.60
N ARG A 340 -21.61 1.51 -18.92
CA ARG A 340 -22.45 0.39 -19.36
C ARG A 340 -23.92 0.82 -19.46
N GLY A 341 -24.47 1.47 -18.43
CA GLY A 341 -25.86 1.90 -18.42
C GLY A 341 -26.17 2.84 -19.58
N LEU A 342 -25.31 3.82 -19.86
CA LEU A 342 -25.49 4.75 -20.97
C LEU A 342 -25.38 4.05 -22.33
N LEU A 343 -24.36 3.20 -22.53
CA LEU A 343 -24.18 2.47 -23.78
C LEU A 343 -25.37 1.58 -24.10
N LEU A 344 -25.98 0.93 -23.09
CA LEU A 344 -27.13 0.05 -23.30
C LEU A 344 -28.44 0.79 -23.58
N ASN A 345 -28.53 2.07 -23.23
CA ASN A 345 -29.78 2.85 -23.30
C ASN A 345 -29.70 4.06 -24.23
N SER A 346 -28.66 4.16 -25.07
CA SER A 346 -28.48 5.31 -25.98
C SER A 346 -27.64 4.96 -27.22
N ASP A 347 -27.55 5.92 -28.13
CA ASP A 347 -26.60 5.90 -29.26
C ASP A 347 -25.28 6.64 -28.95
N MET A 348 -24.87 6.64 -27.69
CA MET A 348 -23.56 7.15 -27.32
C MET A 348 -22.45 6.14 -27.66
N VAL A 349 -21.26 6.67 -27.93
CA VAL A 349 -20.03 5.91 -28.12
C VAL A 349 -19.08 6.20 -26.96
N ALA A 350 -18.52 5.15 -26.37
CA ALA A 350 -17.54 5.28 -25.29
C ALA A 350 -16.13 4.94 -25.76
N ALA A 351 -15.15 5.73 -25.32
CA ALA A 351 -13.73 5.38 -25.43
C ALA A 351 -13.26 4.77 -24.11
N VAL A 352 -12.94 3.47 -24.11
CA VAL A 352 -12.55 2.71 -22.90
C VAL A 352 -11.44 1.72 -23.21
N SER A 353 -10.79 1.18 -22.18
CA SER A 353 -9.84 0.09 -22.38
C SER A 353 -10.55 -1.18 -22.84
N SER A 354 -9.96 -1.91 -23.79
CA SER A 354 -10.52 -3.14 -24.40
C SER A 354 -10.93 -4.22 -23.39
N HIS A 355 -10.29 -4.26 -22.22
CA HIS A 355 -10.52 -5.28 -21.19
C HIS A 355 -11.57 -4.87 -20.14
N GLN A 356 -11.97 -3.60 -20.06
CA GLN A 356 -12.83 -3.11 -18.97
C GLN A 356 -14.25 -3.69 -19.01
N LEU A 357 -14.76 -3.97 -20.20
CA LEU A 357 -16.11 -4.50 -20.45
C LEU A 357 -16.04 -5.86 -21.17
N ALA A 358 -15.05 -6.68 -20.83
CA ALA A 358 -14.79 -7.97 -21.47
C ALA A 358 -15.98 -8.95 -21.35
N TYR A 359 -16.76 -8.88 -20.28
CA TYR A 359 -17.96 -9.72 -20.12
C TYR A 359 -19.06 -9.31 -21.11
N GLU A 360 -19.30 -8.02 -21.28
CA GLU A 360 -20.29 -7.47 -22.19
C GLU A 360 -19.91 -7.72 -23.64
N LEU A 361 -18.62 -7.61 -23.96
CA LEU A 361 -18.08 -7.94 -25.28
C LEU A 361 -18.27 -9.43 -25.60
N ARG A 362 -17.89 -10.33 -24.69
CA ARG A 362 -18.06 -11.78 -24.86
C ARG A 362 -19.53 -12.19 -24.96
N ALA A 363 -20.41 -11.54 -24.20
CA ALA A 363 -21.85 -11.78 -24.26
C ALA A 363 -22.53 -11.12 -25.48
N GLY A 364 -21.81 -10.33 -26.28
CA GLY A 364 -22.36 -9.59 -27.40
C GLY A 364 -23.34 -8.48 -27.01
N ILE A 365 -23.34 -8.07 -25.74
CA ILE A 365 -24.18 -7.01 -25.18
C ILE A 365 -23.62 -5.63 -25.55
N LEU A 366 -22.31 -5.54 -25.77
CA LEU A 366 -21.63 -4.39 -26.36
C LEU A 366 -20.75 -4.87 -27.52
N LYS A 367 -20.45 -3.97 -28.46
CA LYS A 367 -19.57 -4.25 -29.60
C LYS A 367 -18.48 -3.19 -29.76
N PRO A 368 -17.24 -3.59 -30.09
CA PRO A 368 -16.25 -2.63 -30.52
C PRO A 368 -16.63 -2.10 -31.91
N LEU A 369 -16.47 -0.80 -32.10
CA LEU A 369 -16.57 -0.18 -33.42
C LEU A 369 -15.27 -0.44 -34.19
N SER A 370 -15.39 -0.67 -35.50
CA SER A 370 -14.23 -0.94 -36.36
C SER A 370 -13.48 0.35 -36.71
N PHE A 371 -12.85 0.95 -35.69
CA PHE A 371 -12.03 2.14 -35.77
C PHE A 371 -10.80 1.99 -34.87
N ALA A 372 -9.61 2.01 -35.45
CA ALA A 372 -8.36 1.85 -34.71
C ALA A 372 -7.92 3.18 -34.08
N LEU A 373 -7.54 3.15 -32.80
CA LEU A 373 -6.99 4.29 -32.10
C LEU A 373 -5.46 4.11 -31.96
N PRO A 374 -4.64 4.79 -32.78
CA PRO A 374 -3.20 4.58 -32.78
C PRO A 374 -2.56 5.04 -31.46
N ASP A 375 -1.50 4.35 -31.06
CA ASP A 375 -0.67 4.68 -29.90
C ASP A 375 -1.42 4.82 -28.57
N THR A 376 -2.51 4.05 -28.41
CA THR A 376 -3.26 3.98 -27.16
C THR A 376 -2.84 2.81 -26.27
N HIS A 377 -1.79 2.08 -26.64
CA HIS A 377 -1.29 0.97 -25.85
C HIS A 377 -0.72 1.42 -24.51
N ARG A 378 -1.05 0.67 -23.46
CA ARG A 378 -0.56 0.94 -22.10
C ARG A 378 -0.19 -0.33 -21.38
N ALA A 379 0.95 -0.31 -20.69
CA ALA A 379 1.34 -1.40 -19.83
C ALA A 379 0.46 -1.44 -18.57
N ILE A 380 -0.11 -2.61 -18.29
CA ILE A 380 -0.80 -2.95 -17.04
C ILE A 380 0.12 -3.83 -16.21
N GLY A 381 0.17 -3.59 -14.91
CA GLY A 381 1.04 -4.35 -14.05
C GLY A 381 0.94 -4.03 -12.57
N LEU A 382 1.99 -4.41 -11.86
CA LEU A 382 2.16 -4.17 -10.44
C LEU A 382 3.11 -3.01 -10.21
N THR A 383 2.75 -2.11 -9.30
CA THR A 383 3.66 -1.13 -8.71
C THR A 383 3.88 -1.53 -7.25
N LEU A 384 5.13 -1.75 -6.90
CA LEU A 384 5.60 -2.19 -5.58
C LEU A 384 6.54 -1.14 -5.00
N ARG A 385 6.65 -1.06 -3.69
CA ARG A 385 7.68 -0.24 -3.06
C ARG A 385 9.02 -0.94 -3.14
N GLN A 386 10.05 -0.24 -3.62
CA GLN A 386 11.39 -0.79 -3.71
C GLN A 386 11.91 -1.22 -2.33
N GLY A 387 12.50 -2.41 -2.26
CA GLY A 387 13.07 -2.97 -1.03
C GLY A 387 12.03 -3.30 0.05
N ALA A 388 10.74 -3.40 -0.28
CA ALA A 388 9.72 -3.94 0.62
C ALA A 388 9.95 -5.44 0.87
N LEU A 389 9.75 -5.87 2.11
CA LEU A 389 9.62 -7.28 2.45
C LEU A 389 8.14 -7.63 2.42
N HIS A 390 7.68 -8.30 1.37
CA HIS A 390 6.26 -8.68 1.25
C HIS A 390 5.90 -9.76 2.27
N SER A 391 4.73 -9.65 2.89
CA SER A 391 4.19 -10.72 3.75
C SER A 391 3.85 -11.96 2.91
N PRO A 392 3.78 -13.15 3.53
CA PRO A 392 3.34 -14.38 2.87
C PRO A 392 1.99 -14.24 2.14
N ALA A 393 1.02 -13.57 2.77
CA ALA A 393 -0.28 -13.31 2.16
C ALA A 393 -0.17 -12.41 0.92
N THR A 394 0.68 -11.38 0.97
CA THR A 394 0.95 -10.50 -0.18
C THR A 394 1.62 -11.27 -1.32
N LEU A 395 2.60 -12.12 -1.03
CA LEU A 395 3.24 -12.98 -2.03
C LEU A 395 2.25 -13.96 -2.67
N ALA A 396 1.35 -14.55 -1.88
CA ALA A 396 0.30 -15.43 -2.39
C ALA A 396 -0.68 -14.68 -3.32
N LEU A 397 -1.06 -13.43 -2.99
CA LEU A 397 -1.87 -12.60 -3.88
C LEU A 397 -1.12 -12.28 -5.18
N ILE A 398 0.16 -11.92 -5.10
CA ILE A 398 1.00 -11.65 -6.29
C ILE A 398 1.06 -12.89 -7.19
N ALA A 399 1.28 -14.08 -6.62
CA ALA A 399 1.30 -15.33 -7.37
C ALA A 399 -0.06 -15.62 -8.05
N SER A 400 -1.17 -15.36 -7.35
CA SER A 400 -2.52 -15.49 -7.90
C SER A 400 -2.75 -14.51 -9.06
N ILE A 401 -2.30 -13.26 -8.93
CA ILE A 401 -2.34 -12.26 -10.01
C ILE A 401 -1.53 -12.72 -11.23
N ASP A 402 -0.31 -13.23 -11.01
CA ASP A 402 0.55 -13.70 -12.10
C ASP A 402 -0.05 -14.89 -12.84
N ALA A 403 -0.70 -15.82 -12.13
CA ALA A 403 -1.38 -16.95 -12.72
C ALA A 403 -2.54 -16.49 -13.62
N GLU A 404 -3.38 -15.57 -13.12
CA GLU A 404 -4.54 -15.05 -13.85
C GLU A 404 -4.14 -14.18 -15.05
N ALA A 405 -3.06 -13.40 -14.94
CA ALA A 405 -2.58 -12.55 -16.03
C ALA A 405 -2.05 -13.36 -17.22
N ARG A 406 -1.45 -14.53 -16.98
CA ARG A 406 -1.00 -15.43 -18.07
C ARG A 406 -2.19 -16.03 -18.83
N THR A 407 -3.26 -16.37 -18.13
CA THR A 407 -4.49 -16.89 -18.74
C THR A 407 -5.18 -15.84 -19.61
N ASP A 408 -5.11 -14.55 -19.27
CA ASP A 408 -5.69 -13.46 -20.06
C ASP A 408 -4.87 -13.05 -21.28
N ALA A 409 -3.57 -13.35 -21.28
CA ALA A 409 -2.69 -13.13 -22.44
C ALA A 409 -2.77 -14.24 -23.49
N SER A 410 -3.49 -15.32 -23.19
CA SER A 410 -3.70 -16.51 -24.03
C SER A 410 -5.07 -16.45 -24.70
#